data_AF-A0A0F9IH85-F1
#
_entry.id   AF-A0A0F9IH85-F1
#
_cell.length_a   1.000
_cell.length_b   1.000
_cell.length_c   1.000
_cell.angle_alpha   90.00
_cell.angle_beta   90.00
_cell.angle_gamma   90.00
#
_symmetry.space_group_name_H-M   'P 1'
#
loop_
_entity.id
_entity.type
_entity.pdbx_description
1 polymer ?
#
loop_
_entity_poly.entity_id
_entity_poly.type
_entity_poly.pdbx_seq_one_letter_code
_entity_poly.pdbx_strand_id
1 'polypeptide(L)'
;MPSIVAFKVAKNSASSSLASAINNSVGTLTVATGDGANFPATADGDFWVSIDSEIVLCTSRTGDVLTVTRAQQGTSGAAHDAGAAVELRITAEAISEMQDEIKHGVLEGWVADDAQNPSLGTLPINAFVIDVYIWVEQAFDSDGTDQISVGYDAANEA
;
A
#
# COMPACT_ATOMS: atom_id res chain seq x y z
N MET A 1 11.12 11.06 2.99
CA MET A 1 10.10 10.53 3.92
C MET A 1 9.33 9.49 3.15
N PRO A 2 9.32 8.22 3.57
CA PRO A 2 8.55 7.20 2.86
C PRO A 2 7.09 7.68 2.87
N SER A 3 6.53 7.82 1.67
CA SER A 3 5.15 8.23 1.48
C SER A 3 4.29 7.17 2.14
N ILE A 4 3.59 7.50 3.23
CA ILE A 4 2.54 6.61 3.76
C ILE A 4 1.44 6.59 2.70
N VAL A 5 1.49 5.59 1.82
CA VAL A 5 0.44 5.40 0.82
C VAL A 5 -0.82 5.08 1.63
N ALA A 6 -1.79 6.00 1.62
CA ALA A 6 -3.05 5.78 2.30
C ALA A 6 -3.76 4.61 1.61
N PHE A 7 -3.82 3.47 2.31
CA PHE A 7 -4.52 2.30 1.83
C PHE A 7 -5.98 2.62 1.52
N LYS A 8 -6.48 2.01 0.45
CA LYS A 8 -7.89 2.14 0.09
C LYS A 8 -8.77 1.41 1.10
N VAL A 9 -9.90 2.02 1.43
CA VAL A 9 -10.80 1.52 2.47
C VAL A 9 -11.63 0.37 1.92
N ALA A 10 -11.80 -0.67 2.73
CA ALA A 10 -12.69 -1.78 2.44
C ALA A 10 -13.90 -1.79 3.38
N LYS A 11 -15.01 -2.35 2.90
CA LYS A 11 -16.21 -2.60 3.71
C LYS A 11 -16.85 -3.91 3.27
N ASN A 12 -17.30 -4.71 4.23
CA ASN A 12 -17.88 -6.02 3.95
C ASN A 12 -19.17 -5.88 3.15
N SER A 13 -19.28 -6.66 2.06
CA SER A 13 -20.50 -6.80 1.25
C SER A 13 -21.06 -5.48 0.69
N ALA A 14 -20.21 -4.48 0.45
CA ALA A 14 -20.64 -3.21 -0.15
C ALA A 14 -20.96 -3.42 -1.65
N SER A 15 -22.26 -3.38 -1.97
CA SER A 15 -22.79 -3.58 -3.31
C SER A 15 -24.05 -2.74 -3.53
N SER A 16 -24.34 -2.42 -4.79
CA SER A 16 -25.57 -1.80 -5.26
C SER A 16 -25.67 -1.97 -6.80
N SER A 17 -26.56 -1.21 -7.43
CA SER A 17 -26.70 -1.09 -8.88
C SER A 17 -26.72 0.39 -9.30
N LEU A 18 -26.30 0.70 -10.53
CA LEU A 18 -26.43 2.06 -11.08
C LEU A 18 -27.90 2.49 -11.17
N ALA A 19 -28.23 3.66 -10.61
CA ALA A 19 -29.57 4.25 -10.70
C ALA A 19 -29.92 4.75 -12.11
N SER A 20 -28.90 5.06 -12.93
CA SER A 20 -29.06 5.52 -14.32
C SER A 20 -27.85 5.09 -15.15
N ALA A 21 -28.05 4.94 -16.46
CA ALA A 21 -26.97 4.64 -17.39
C ALA A 21 -25.92 5.76 -17.39
N ILE A 22 -24.66 5.39 -17.56
CA ILE A 22 -23.52 6.30 -17.61
C ILE A 22 -22.71 6.06 -18.89
N ASN A 23 -22.07 7.12 -19.39
CA ASN A 23 -21.10 6.98 -20.47
C ASN A 23 -19.68 6.71 -19.92
N ASN A 24 -18.70 6.63 -20.81
CA ASN A 24 -17.31 6.30 -20.50
C ASN A 24 -16.46 7.44 -19.89
N SER A 25 -17.03 8.62 -19.66
CA SER A 25 -16.28 9.80 -19.22
C SER A 25 -16.91 10.55 -18.04
N VAL A 26 -18.07 10.09 -17.52
CA VAL A 26 -18.63 10.71 -16.31
C VAL A 26 -17.70 10.51 -15.10
N GLY A 27 -17.52 11.58 -14.32
CA GLY A 27 -16.79 11.57 -13.04
C GLY A 27 -17.69 11.36 -11.82
N THR A 28 -18.99 11.18 -12.04
CA THR A 28 -19.95 10.88 -10.98
C THR A 28 -20.87 9.76 -11.43
N LEU A 29 -21.27 8.93 -10.47
CA LEU A 29 -22.28 7.91 -10.66
C LEU A 29 -23.23 7.90 -9.47
N THR A 30 -24.47 7.48 -9.69
CA THR A 30 -25.49 7.38 -8.64
C THR A 30 -25.84 5.91 -8.49
N VAL A 31 -25.72 5.38 -7.28
CA VAL A 31 -26.18 4.03 -6.94
C VAL A 31 -27.67 4.04 -6.59
N ALA A 32 -28.29 2.88 -6.42
CA ALA A 32 -29.71 2.80 -6.09
C ALA A 32 -30.02 3.55 -4.78
N THR A 33 -31.23 4.10 -4.70
CA THR A 33 -31.63 4.98 -3.58
C THR A 33 -31.44 4.29 -2.23
N GLY A 34 -30.67 4.91 -1.35
CA GLY A 34 -30.35 4.42 0.00
C GLY A 34 -29.15 3.48 0.07
N ASP A 35 -28.69 2.92 -1.06
CA ASP A 35 -27.58 1.99 -1.08
C ASP A 35 -26.21 2.67 -1.02
N GLY A 36 -26.15 4.00 -1.18
CA GLY A 36 -24.91 4.74 -0.95
C GLY A 36 -24.30 4.43 0.40
N ALA A 37 -25.16 4.26 1.43
CA ALA A 37 -24.77 3.89 2.79
C ALA A 37 -24.06 2.53 2.90
N ASN A 38 -24.20 1.63 1.91
CA ASN A 38 -23.52 0.34 1.88
C ASN A 38 -22.00 0.50 1.67
N PHE A 39 -21.55 1.58 1.02
CA PHE A 39 -20.15 1.86 0.75
C PHE A 39 -19.43 2.55 1.94
N PRO A 40 -18.09 2.71 1.92
CA PRO A 40 -17.36 3.55 2.88
C PRO A 40 -17.79 5.02 2.84
N ALA A 41 -17.60 5.75 3.93
CA ALA A 41 -17.79 7.20 3.96
C ALA A 41 -16.54 7.91 3.42
N THR A 42 -16.71 9.11 2.85
CA THR A 42 -15.59 9.95 2.39
C THR A 42 -14.55 10.20 3.48
N ALA A 43 -14.98 10.29 4.74
CA ALA A 43 -14.09 10.49 5.88
C ALA A 43 -13.20 9.27 6.17
N ASP A 44 -13.60 8.08 5.72
CA ASP A 44 -12.79 6.87 5.89
C ASP A 44 -11.65 6.85 4.87
N GLY A 45 -11.86 7.41 3.67
CA GLY A 45 -10.90 7.47 2.58
C GLY A 45 -11.45 6.96 1.24
N ASP A 46 -10.58 6.92 0.24
CA ASP A 46 -10.91 6.42 -1.09
C ASP A 46 -11.10 4.89 -1.10
N PHE A 47 -11.89 4.39 -2.05
CA PHE A 47 -12.13 2.95 -2.21
C PHE A 47 -12.32 2.54 -3.67
N TRP A 48 -11.97 1.29 -3.98
CA TRP A 48 -12.13 0.71 -5.31
C TRP A 48 -13.56 0.19 -5.50
N VAL A 49 -14.10 0.38 -6.69
CA VAL A 49 -15.40 -0.15 -7.09
C VAL A 49 -15.28 -0.74 -8.49
N SER A 50 -15.98 -1.83 -8.76
CA SER A 50 -16.09 -2.41 -10.09
C SER A 50 -17.51 -2.28 -10.66
N ILE A 51 -17.60 -2.02 -11.95
CA ILE A 51 -18.83 -2.08 -12.74
C ILE A 51 -18.54 -2.92 -13.97
N ASP A 52 -19.21 -4.07 -14.09
CA ASP A 52 -18.87 -5.11 -15.07
C ASP A 52 -17.38 -5.52 -14.98
N SER A 53 -16.58 -5.15 -16.00
CA SER A 53 -15.12 -5.35 -16.05
C SER A 53 -14.31 -4.07 -15.82
N GLU A 54 -14.95 -2.92 -15.61
CA GLU A 54 -14.27 -1.66 -15.33
C GLU A 54 -14.01 -1.53 -13.82
N ILE A 55 -12.80 -1.11 -13.46
CA ILE A 55 -12.44 -0.73 -12.10
C ILE A 55 -12.36 0.79 -12.02
N VAL A 56 -13.01 1.38 -11.02
CA VAL A 56 -13.06 2.82 -10.79
C VAL A 56 -12.63 3.13 -9.35
N LEU A 57 -11.98 4.28 -9.17
CA LEU A 57 -11.61 4.78 -7.84
C LEU A 57 -12.69 5.74 -7.36
N CYS A 58 -13.39 5.43 -6.28
CA CYS A 58 -14.27 6.37 -5.62
C CYS A 58 -13.47 7.22 -4.63
N THR A 59 -13.50 8.53 -4.80
CA THR A 59 -12.79 9.50 -3.94
C THR A 59 -13.71 10.23 -2.97
N SER A 60 -15.01 10.19 -3.21
CA SER A 60 -16.01 10.76 -2.30
C SER A 60 -17.39 10.18 -2.52
N ARG A 61 -18.17 10.10 -1.44
CA ARG A 61 -19.59 9.75 -1.44
C ARG A 61 -20.41 10.87 -0.80
N THR A 62 -21.51 11.26 -1.44
CA THR A 62 -22.55 12.11 -0.85
C THR A 62 -23.92 11.47 -1.05
N GLY A 63 -24.47 10.89 0.02
CA GLY A 63 -25.68 10.05 -0.09
C GLY A 63 -25.43 8.89 -1.04
N ASP A 64 -26.22 8.82 -2.11
CA ASP A 64 -26.14 7.79 -3.15
C ASP A 64 -25.24 8.17 -4.35
N VAL A 65 -24.62 9.35 -4.32
CA VAL A 65 -23.72 9.82 -5.39
C VAL A 65 -22.27 9.50 -5.02
N LEU A 66 -21.59 8.78 -5.90
CA LEU A 66 -20.16 8.50 -5.83
C LEU A 66 -19.40 9.37 -6.84
N THR A 67 -18.38 10.08 -6.37
CA THR A 67 -17.40 10.78 -7.21
C THR A 67 -16.27 9.82 -7.53
N VAL A 68 -16.01 9.61 -8.82
CA VAL A 68 -15.12 8.54 -9.29
C VAL A 68 -14.09 9.00 -10.31
N THR A 69 -12.94 8.33 -10.30
CA THR A 69 -11.99 8.32 -11.41
C THR A 69 -12.15 7.00 -12.16
N ARG A 70 -12.41 7.09 -13.47
CA ARG A 70 -12.71 5.96 -14.37
C ARG A 70 -11.44 5.24 -14.82
N ALA A 71 -11.58 4.06 -15.44
CA ALA A 71 -10.50 3.36 -16.15
C ALA A 71 -9.24 3.12 -15.29
N GLN A 72 -9.41 2.56 -14.09
CA GLN A 72 -8.31 2.29 -13.17
C GLN A 72 -7.70 0.91 -13.39
N GLN A 73 -6.49 0.72 -12.88
CA GLN A 73 -5.81 -0.58 -12.84
C GLN A 73 -5.68 -1.26 -14.22
N GLY A 74 -5.48 -0.45 -15.27
CA GLY A 74 -5.37 -0.92 -16.65
C GLY A 74 -6.69 -1.28 -17.33
N THR A 75 -7.84 -1.07 -16.67
CA THR A 75 -9.15 -1.21 -17.32
C THR A 75 -9.46 -0.02 -18.23
N SER A 76 -10.41 -0.19 -19.15
CA SER A 76 -10.87 0.88 -20.04
C SER A 76 -12.22 1.41 -19.60
N GLY A 77 -12.40 2.74 -19.69
CA GLY A 77 -13.68 3.38 -19.40
C GLY A 77 -14.76 2.94 -20.39
N ALA A 78 -15.89 2.45 -19.88
CA ALA A 78 -17.00 1.94 -20.69
C ALA A 78 -18.32 2.68 -20.41
N ALA A 79 -19.27 2.57 -21.33
CA ALA A 79 -20.65 2.91 -21.00
C ALA A 79 -21.26 1.74 -20.21
N HIS A 80 -22.05 2.05 -19.19
CA HIS A 80 -22.75 1.05 -18.38
C HIS A 80 -24.22 1.39 -18.32
N ASP A 81 -25.06 0.36 -18.38
CA ASP A 81 -26.50 0.52 -18.35
C ASP A 81 -27.01 0.77 -16.93
N ALA A 82 -28.21 1.36 -16.82
CA ALA A 82 -28.91 1.42 -15.55
C ALA A 82 -29.15 -0.01 -15.02
N GLY A 83 -28.95 -0.21 -13.73
CA GLY A 83 -29.03 -1.52 -13.10
C GLY A 83 -27.73 -2.34 -13.14
N ALA A 84 -26.68 -1.88 -13.81
CA ALA A 84 -25.37 -2.56 -13.75
C ALA A 84 -24.86 -2.61 -12.31
N ALA A 85 -24.28 -3.75 -11.92
CA ALA A 85 -23.82 -3.98 -10.56
C ALA A 85 -22.63 -3.09 -10.22
N VAL A 86 -22.67 -2.45 -9.05
CA VAL A 86 -21.63 -1.58 -8.51
C VAL A 86 -21.15 -2.25 -7.23
N GLU A 87 -19.93 -2.78 -7.23
CA GLU A 87 -19.43 -3.60 -6.14
C GLU A 87 -18.07 -3.13 -5.65
N LEU A 88 -17.90 -2.99 -4.33
CA LEU A 88 -16.58 -2.82 -3.74
C LEU A 88 -15.87 -4.18 -3.75
N ARG A 89 -14.80 -4.28 -4.52
CA ARG A 89 -13.99 -5.50 -4.62
C ARG A 89 -12.57 -5.24 -4.13
N ILE A 90 -11.99 -6.26 -3.48
CA ILE A 90 -10.55 -6.30 -3.26
C ILE A 90 -9.90 -6.59 -4.62
N THR A 91 -9.03 -5.69 -5.06
CA THR A 91 -8.37 -5.77 -6.36
C THR A 91 -6.95 -6.32 -6.21
N ALA A 92 -6.38 -6.81 -7.31
CA ALA A 92 -5.01 -7.30 -7.31
C ALA A 92 -4.00 -6.21 -6.91
N GLU A 93 -4.18 -4.99 -7.41
CA GLU A 93 -3.32 -3.85 -7.06
C GLU A 93 -3.43 -3.50 -5.57
N ALA A 94 -4.62 -3.54 -4.97
CA ALA A 94 -4.77 -3.34 -3.53
C ALA A 94 -3.99 -4.37 -2.70
N ILE A 95 -3.96 -5.64 -3.14
CA ILE A 95 -3.16 -6.69 -2.48
C ILE A 95 -1.66 -6.44 -2.68
N SER A 96 -1.24 -6.06 -3.89
CA SER A 96 0.16 -5.74 -4.19
C SER A 96 0.66 -4.55 -3.37
N GLU A 97 -0.13 -3.48 -3.26
CA GLU A 97 0.18 -2.32 -2.42
C GLU A 97 0.38 -2.72 -0.95
N MET A 98 -0.52 -3.56 -0.41
CA MET A 98 -0.37 -4.10 0.95
C MET A 98 0.90 -4.94 1.10
N GLN A 99 1.23 -5.77 0.11
CA GLN A 99 2.45 -6.59 0.14
C GLN A 99 3.72 -5.74 0.10
N ASP A 100 3.74 -4.69 -0.70
CA ASP A 100 4.90 -3.81 -0.83
C ASP A 100 5.11 -2.97 0.43
N GLU A 101 4.03 -2.47 1.05
CA GLU A 101 4.12 -1.80 2.35
C GLU A 101 4.57 -2.74 3.47
N ILE A 102 4.15 -4.01 3.48
CA ILE A 102 4.67 -5.00 4.43
C ILE A 102 6.18 -5.20 4.22
N LYS A 103 6.65 -5.31 2.97
CA LYS A 103 8.08 -5.43 2.67
C LYS A 103 8.84 -4.17 3.11
N HIS A 104 8.30 -2.98 2.87
CA HIS A 104 8.92 -1.72 3.29
C HIS A 104 8.96 -1.58 4.81
N GLY A 105 7.87 -1.86 5.52
CA GLY A 105 7.83 -1.78 6.98
C GLY A 105 8.80 -2.75 7.69
N VAL A 106 9.05 -3.91 7.09
CA VAL A 106 10.06 -4.87 7.58
C VAL A 106 11.49 -4.37 7.37
N LEU A 107 11.73 -3.44 6.43
CA LEU A 107 13.04 -2.89 6.10
C LEU A 107 13.31 -1.52 6.74
N GLU A 108 12.30 -0.66 6.89
CA GLU A 108 12.42 0.68 7.52
C GLU A 108 12.56 0.59 9.05
N GLY A 109 12.04 -0.48 9.67
CA GLY A 109 12.32 -0.80 11.07
C GLY A 109 13.81 -1.12 11.33
N TRP A 110 14.61 -1.33 10.28
CA TRP A 110 16.05 -1.61 10.41
C TRP A 110 16.91 -0.38 10.21
N VAL A 111 16.35 0.74 9.71
CA VAL A 111 17.11 1.97 9.39
C VAL A 111 16.85 3.10 10.40
N ALA A 112 15.76 3.06 11.17
CA ALA A 112 15.42 4.13 12.13
C ALA A 112 16.10 4.02 13.52
N ASP A 113 16.74 2.90 13.86
CA ASP A 113 17.51 2.73 15.12
C ASP A 113 18.93 3.36 15.04
N ASP A 114 19.38 3.72 13.84
CA ASP A 114 20.76 4.09 13.52
C ASP A 114 21.23 5.45 14.10
N ALA A 115 20.35 6.21 14.76
CA ALA A 115 20.72 7.52 15.32
C ALA A 115 21.12 7.50 16.81
N GLN A 116 20.91 6.41 17.55
CA GLN A 116 21.18 6.38 19.01
C GLN A 116 21.90 5.12 19.53
N ASN A 117 21.96 4.02 18.77
CA ASN A 117 22.71 2.83 19.19
C ASN A 117 23.20 2.02 17.96
N PRO A 118 24.47 2.14 17.52
CA PRO A 118 24.96 1.52 16.30
C PRO A 118 25.21 0.00 16.44
N SER A 119 24.53 -0.68 17.37
CA SER A 119 24.47 -2.13 17.31
C SER A 119 23.35 -2.48 16.33
N LEU A 120 23.74 -2.93 15.13
CA LEU A 120 22.86 -3.73 14.28
C LEU A 120 22.17 -4.74 15.19
N GLY A 121 20.85 -4.61 15.40
CA GLY A 121 20.14 -5.28 16.47
C GLY A 121 20.48 -6.77 16.57
N THR A 122 20.36 -7.35 17.77
CA THR A 122 20.75 -8.74 18.04
C THR A 122 20.11 -9.70 17.03
N LEU A 123 20.94 -10.31 16.18
CA LEU A 123 20.49 -11.32 15.24
C LEU A 123 19.90 -12.52 16.00
N PRO A 124 18.78 -13.11 15.53
CA PRO A 124 18.25 -14.32 16.15
C PRO A 124 19.26 -15.47 16.07
N ILE A 125 19.18 -16.40 17.02
CA ILE A 125 20.13 -17.52 17.23
C ILE A 125 20.45 -18.39 15.99
N ASN A 126 19.66 -18.27 14.91
CA ASN A 126 19.80 -19.01 13.66
C ASN A 126 19.90 -18.11 12.40
N ALA A 127 20.20 -16.83 12.54
CA ALA A 127 20.38 -15.94 11.39
C ALA A 127 21.69 -16.24 10.66
N PHE A 128 21.63 -16.24 9.33
CA PHE A 128 22.82 -16.27 8.47
C PHE A 128 23.00 -14.90 7.82
N VAL A 129 24.17 -14.29 8.00
CA VAL A 129 24.57 -13.08 7.27
C VAL A 129 25.16 -13.53 5.94
N ILE A 130 24.50 -13.18 4.84
CA ILE A 130 24.88 -13.62 3.49
C ILE A 130 25.96 -12.69 2.91
N ASP A 131 25.81 -11.37 3.09
CA ASP A 131 26.76 -10.34 2.65
C ASP A 131 26.72 -9.12 3.59
N VAL A 132 27.85 -8.41 3.72
CA VAL A 132 27.98 -7.12 4.43
C VAL A 132 28.64 -6.13 3.48
N TYR A 133 27.92 -5.06 3.09
CA TYR A 133 28.44 -4.02 2.20
C TYR A 133 28.84 -2.79 3.00
N ILE A 134 30.13 -2.50 3.07
CA ILE A 134 30.68 -1.37 3.83
C ILE A 134 31.32 -0.39 2.84
N TRP A 135 30.88 0.87 2.85
CA TRP A 135 31.46 1.93 2.04
C TRP A 135 32.18 2.93 2.94
N VAL A 136 33.48 3.16 2.68
CA VAL A 136 34.31 4.11 3.43
C VAL A 136 34.64 5.27 2.50
N GLU A 137 34.16 6.47 2.81
CA GLU A 137 34.35 7.68 1.98
C GLU A 137 35.72 8.36 2.16
N GLN A 138 36.50 7.99 3.18
CA GLN A 138 37.88 8.45 3.35
C GLN A 138 38.85 7.28 3.32
N ALA A 139 40.03 7.49 2.70
CA ALA A 139 41.08 6.49 2.69
C ALA A 139 41.53 6.22 4.12
N PHE A 140 41.67 4.95 4.50
CA PHE A 140 42.32 4.60 5.76
C PHE A 140 43.67 5.32 5.83
N ASP A 141 43.80 6.28 6.74
CA ASP A 141 45.06 6.96 6.96
C ASP A 141 45.85 6.12 7.97
N SER A 142 47.14 5.91 7.70
CA SER A 142 47.92 4.92 8.45
C SER A 142 48.31 5.43 9.85
N ASP A 143 47.39 6.02 10.59
CA ASP A 143 47.58 6.54 11.94
C ASP A 143 47.59 5.44 13.01
N GLY A 144 47.22 4.21 12.61
CA GLY A 144 47.19 3.02 13.47
C GLY A 144 45.87 2.80 14.20
N THR A 145 44.85 3.62 13.93
CA THR A 145 43.51 3.54 14.52
C THR A 145 42.50 2.87 13.58
N ASP A 146 42.89 2.70 12.32
CA ASP A 146 42.04 2.26 11.24
C ASP A 146 41.88 0.73 11.17
N GLN A 147 40.74 0.23 11.66
CA GLN A 147 40.37 -1.19 11.56
C GLN A 147 38.89 -1.38 11.23
N ILE A 148 38.62 -2.33 10.32
CA ILE A 148 37.30 -2.97 10.18
C ILE A 148 37.50 -4.46 10.39
N SER A 149 37.10 -4.98 11.55
CA SER A 149 37.13 -6.41 11.85
C SER A 149 35.72 -6.99 11.81
N VAL A 150 35.55 -8.09 11.07
CA VAL A 150 34.32 -8.91 11.10
C VAL A 150 34.72 -10.32 11.50
N GLY A 151 34.27 -10.76 12.67
CA GLY A 151 34.58 -12.08 13.24
C GLY A 151 33.64 -12.44 14.39
N TYR A 152 33.59 -13.73 14.74
CA TYR A 152 32.91 -14.26 15.93
C TYR A 152 33.94 -14.41 17.06
N ASP A 153 33.75 -13.72 18.18
CA ASP A 153 34.59 -13.88 19.37
C ASP A 153 34.12 -15.09 20.18
N ALA A 154 34.85 -16.20 20.06
CA ALA A 154 34.62 -17.42 20.83
C ALA A 154 35.13 -17.33 22.28
N ALA A 155 35.72 -16.21 22.73
CA ALA A 155 36.44 -16.13 24.00
C ALA A 155 35.56 -16.07 25.26
N ASN A 156 34.22 -16.08 25.14
CA ASN A 156 33.30 -16.22 26.27
C ASN A 156 32.74 -17.65 26.43
N GLU A 157 33.33 -18.65 25.78
CA GLU A 157 33.09 -20.06 26.11
C GLU A 157 34.18 -20.59 27.06
N ALA A 158 34.06 -20.22 28.33
CA ALA A 158 34.70 -20.92 29.46
C ALA A 158 33.74 -20.97 30.65
#